data_AF-A0ABD5MR63-F1
#
_entry.id   AF-A0ABD5MR63-F1
#
_cell.length_a   1.000
_cell.length_b   1.000
_cell.length_c   1.000
_cell.angle_alpha   90.00
_cell.angle_beta   90.00
_cell.angle_gamma   90.00
#
_symmetry.space_group_name_H-M   'P 1'
#
loop_
_entity.id
_entity.type
_entity.pdbx_description
1 polymer ?
#
loop_
_entity_poly.entity_id
_entity_poly.type
_entity_poly.pdbx_seq_one_letter_code
_entity_poly.pdbx_strand_id
1 'polypeptide(L)' 'MTDGADYTCDNCGAEFTSAEATRTETMGGLDADAWQTLCCPKCGARVKTVFVGRD' A
#
# COMPACT_ATOMS: atom_id res chain seq x y z
N MET A 1 -8.72 -1.65 -21.26
CA MET A 1 -8.09 -2.55 -20.28
C MET A 1 -6.74 -1.95 -19.91
N THR A 2 -6.74 -0.90 -19.09
CA THR A 2 -5.52 -0.44 -18.43
C THR A 2 -5.91 -0.38 -16.97
N ASP A 3 -5.63 -1.47 -16.26
CA ASP A 3 -5.46 -1.44 -14.82
C ASP A 3 -4.29 -0.48 -14.58
N GLY A 4 -4.61 0.79 -14.42
CA GLY A 4 -3.64 1.85 -14.24
C GLY A 4 -3.09 1.71 -12.84
N ALA A 5 -1.80 1.44 -12.71
CA ALA A 5 -1.16 1.38 -11.42
C ALA A 5 -1.48 2.66 -10.61
N ASP A 6 -2.24 2.52 -9.53
CA ASP A 6 -2.57 3.62 -8.63
C ASP A 6 -1.35 4.12 -7.82
N TYR A 7 -0.30 3.29 -7.71
CA TYR A 7 0.87 3.58 -6.89
C TYR A 7 2.17 3.30 -7.64
N THR A 8 3.11 4.22 -7.51
CA THR A 8 4.49 4.08 -8.00
C THR A 8 5.45 4.14 -6.81
N CYS A 9 6.38 3.19 -6.73
CA CYS A 9 7.41 3.17 -5.71
C CYS A 9 8.52 4.14 -6.07
N ASP A 10 8.77 5.14 -5.23
CA ASP A 10 9.87 6.10 -5.43
C ASP A 10 11.26 5.45 -5.32
N ASN A 11 11.38 4.36 -4.54
CA ASN A 11 12.65 3.69 -4.30
C ASN A 11 13.14 2.84 -5.49
N CYS A 12 12.22 2.11 -6.15
CA CYS A 12 12.59 1.18 -7.23
C CYS A 12 11.87 1.45 -8.56
N GLY A 13 11.00 2.46 -8.61
CA GLY A 13 10.21 2.81 -9.80
C GLY A 13 9.10 1.83 -10.17
N ALA A 14 8.77 0.87 -9.28
CA ALA A 14 7.77 -0.14 -9.59
C ALA A 14 6.35 0.44 -9.49
N GLU A 15 5.55 0.21 -10.51
CA GLU A 15 4.15 0.56 -10.59
C GLU A 15 3.29 -0.64 -10.16
N PHE A 16 2.37 -0.45 -9.22
CA PHE A 16 1.51 -1.51 -8.67
C PHE A 16 0.19 -0.95 -8.15
N THR A 17 -0.80 -1.82 -7.98
CA THR A 17 -2.13 -1.44 -7.46
C THR A 17 -2.23 -1.60 -5.95
N SER A 18 -3.28 -1.03 -5.34
CA SER A 18 -3.58 -1.25 -3.91
C SER A 18 -3.85 -2.72 -3.56
N ALA A 19 -4.20 -3.54 -4.55
CA ALA A 19 -4.43 -4.98 -4.39
C ALA A 19 -3.11 -5.77 -4.38
N GLU A 20 -2.12 -5.35 -5.18
CA GLU A 20 -0.79 -5.97 -5.24
C GLU A 20 0.14 -5.49 -4.12
N ALA A 21 -0.11 -4.30 -3.57
CA ALA A 21 0.65 -3.75 -2.47
C ALA A 21 0.67 -4.70 -1.27
N THR A 22 1.86 -4.92 -0.69
CA THR A 22 1.97 -5.67 0.56
C THR A 22 1.42 -4.80 1.68
N ARG A 23 0.27 -5.19 2.22
CA ARG A 23 -0.39 -4.50 3.34
C ARG A 23 0.20 -4.98 4.65
N THR A 24 0.67 -4.04 5.46
CA THR A 24 1.19 -4.33 6.80
C THR A 24 0.41 -3.53 7.83
N GLU A 25 0.11 -4.19 8.95
CA GLU A 25 -0.58 -3.60 10.10
C GLU A 25 0.12 -2.31 10.52
N THR A 26 -0.65 -1.25 10.81
CA THR A 26 -0.06 0.01 11.26
C THR A 26 0.58 -0.14 12.63
N MET A 27 1.88 0.18 12.71
CA MET A 27 2.59 0.35 13.97
C MET A 27 2.02 1.55 14.73
N GLY A 28 1.36 1.32 15.86
CA GLY A 28 1.06 2.37 16.85
C GLY A 28 -0.42 2.71 17.04
N GLY A 29 -1.21 1.76 17.56
CA GLY A 29 -2.49 2.06 18.24
C GLY A 29 -3.64 2.59 17.38
N LEU A 30 -3.45 2.70 16.06
CA LEU A 30 -4.52 2.93 15.10
C LEU A 30 -5.16 1.59 14.72
N ASP A 31 -6.48 1.57 14.54
CA ASP A 31 -7.22 0.38 14.11
C ASP A 31 -6.58 -0.22 12.86
N ALA A 32 -5.90 -1.36 13.02
CA ALA A 32 -5.21 -2.06 11.94
C ALA A 32 -6.17 -2.53 10.85
N ASP A 33 -7.46 -2.65 11.16
CA ASP A 33 -8.50 -2.97 10.20
C ASP A 33 -8.85 -1.77 9.31
N ALA A 34 -8.70 -0.55 9.83
CA ALA A 34 -9.08 0.68 9.14
C ALA A 34 -7.90 1.37 8.46
N TRP A 35 -6.69 1.24 9.01
CA TRP A 35 -5.47 1.84 8.47
C TRP A 35 -4.47 0.76 8.06
N GLN A 36 -4.03 0.81 6.81
CA GLN A 36 -3.06 -0.14 6.26
C GLN A 36 -1.89 0.60 5.62
N THR A 37 -0.69 0.09 5.86
CA THR A 37 0.51 0.59 5.17
C THR A 37 0.71 -0.20 3.88
N LEU A 38 0.72 0.48 2.74
CA LEU A 38 1.10 -0.08 1.44
C LEU A 38 2.63 -0.07 1.31
N CYS A 39 3.19 -1.27 1.22
CA CYS A 39 4.58 -1.48 0.89
C CYS A 39 4.70 -1.98 -0.55
N CYS A 40 5.77 -1.56 -1.23
CA CYS A 40 6.07 -2.00 -2.58
C CYS A 40 6.30 -3.52 -2.59
N PRO A 41 5.61 -4.29 -3.45
CA PRO A 41 5.77 -5.74 -3.49
C PRO A 41 7.14 -6.18 -4.05
N LYS A 42 7.87 -5.28 -4.72
CA LYS A 42 9.20 -5.58 -5.30
C LYS A 42 10.34 -5.39 -4.30
N CYS A 43 10.36 -4.27 -3.60
CA CYS A 43 11.48 -3.88 -2.73
C CYS A 43 11.12 -3.80 -1.25
N GLY A 44 9.84 -3.94 -0.89
CA GLY A 44 9.37 -3.83 0.50
C GLY A 44 9.34 -2.40 1.04
N ALA A 45 9.74 -1.40 0.26
CA ALA A 45 9.74 -0.01 0.70
C ALA A 45 8.31 0.47 0.99
N ARG A 46 8.11 1.16 2.11
CA ARG A 46 6.86 1.80 2.46
C ARG A 46 6.56 2.91 1.45
N VAL A 47 5.42 2.82 0.76
CA VAL A 47 5.02 3.79 -0.26
C VAL A 47 4.00 4.77 0.31
N LYS A 48 2.92 4.28 0.92
CA LYS A 48 1.87 5.15 1.46
C LYS A 48 1.07 4.43 2.55
N THR A 49 0.52 5.18 3.50
CA THR A 49 -0.49 4.68 4.43
C THR A 49 -1.86 5.11 3.92
N VAL A 50 -2.77 4.16 3.77
CA VAL A 50 -4.12 4.39 3.25
C VAL A 50 -5.15 3.89 4.27
N PHE A 51 -6.29 4.58 4.31
CA PHE A 51 -7.45 4.13 5.05
C PHE A 51 -8.24 3.14 4.18
N VAL A 52 -8.41 1.92 4.66
CA VAL A 52 -9.16 0.83 4.00
C VAL A 52 -10.48 0.51 4.71
N GLY A 53 -10.88 1.33 5.69
CA GLY A 53 -12.10 1.13 6.45
C GLY A 53 -13.28 0.80 5.54
N ARG A 54 -13.87 -0.37 5.79
CA ARG A 54 -15.01 -0.90 5.06
C ARG A 54 -16.26 -0.10 5.47
N ASP A 55 -16.92 0.52 4.49
CA ASP A 55 -18.26 1.12 4.65
C ASP A 55 -19.29 0.07 5.09
#